data_AF-A0A7S2S9C6-F1
#
_entry.id   AF-A0A7S2S9C6-F1
#
_cell.length_a   1.000
_cell.length_b   1.000
_cell.length_c   1.000
_cell.angle_alpha   90.00
_cell.angle_beta   90.00
_cell.angle_gamma   90.00
#
_symmetry.space_group_name_H-M   'P 1'
#
loop_
_entity.id
_entity.type
_entity.pdbx_description
1 polymer ?
#
loop_
_entity_poly.entity_id
_entity_poly.type
_entity_poly.pdbx_seq_one_letter_code
_entity_poly.pdbx_strand_id
1 'polypeptide(L)'
;RASPPATLAPLLPAFGSGATSRMGLSSRAGALFLFSIASASCFVPSHRPMARGRVALRTVSDDPQQMAIDLQAQRELEELADLCNPAIKYFDPLGLADWNFWGTSNAETIAFLRHAEMKHGRIAMLGFLGYVCQANGIHFPWATEANSFPPVELSPPEQWDVLDPVAKFQLFFFIGLLEIWSEYKGVHYMRGGKPGYFPPFVNDNGSRVFGLPIDLWDPLGLVDAMPPALRARKLAKEVNNGRLAMLGLFGFFVESKIPGSVPALTWFGNIQPYEGELMLPFGYWDFILYFFERANWISASSPSLDLSSW
;
A
#
# COMPACT_ATOMS: atom_id res chain seq x y z
N ARG A 1 16.58 -0.30 76.56
CA ARG A 1 16.41 1.17 76.41
C ARG A 1 16.51 1.45 74.91
N ALA A 2 15.40 1.32 74.15
CA ALA A 2 14.50 2.40 73.69
C ALA A 2 15.28 3.51 72.93
N SER A 3 15.01 3.96 71.70
CA SER A 3 13.91 3.87 70.71
C SER A 3 14.35 4.64 69.40
N PRO A 4 13.65 4.56 68.24
CA PRO A 4 13.97 5.18 66.92
C PRO A 4 13.15 6.50 66.66
N PRO A 5 12.81 7.04 65.43
CA PRO A 5 13.38 7.23 64.05
C PRO A 5 13.22 8.71 63.48
N ALA A 6 13.30 8.90 62.14
CA ALA A 6 12.83 10.04 61.26
C ALA A 6 13.94 10.98 60.69
N THR A 7 13.93 11.55 59.46
CA THR A 7 12.84 12.12 58.63
C THR A 7 13.29 12.42 57.17
N LEU A 8 12.31 12.75 56.32
CA LEU A 8 12.21 13.03 54.87
C LEU A 8 13.16 14.08 54.22
N ALA A 9 13.21 14.03 52.87
CA ALA A 9 13.89 14.92 51.89
C ALA A 9 13.54 16.42 51.99
N PRO A 10 14.27 17.35 51.32
CA PRO A 10 13.87 17.76 49.96
C PRO A 10 14.97 18.30 48.99
N LEU A 11 14.67 18.17 47.68
CA LEU A 11 14.76 19.16 46.57
C LEU A 11 16.05 19.97 46.24
N LEU A 12 16.46 19.83 44.96
CA LEU A 12 17.12 20.78 44.02
C LEU A 12 18.59 21.20 44.24
N PRO A 13 19.35 21.28 43.13
CA PRO A 13 20.12 22.49 42.85
C PRO A 13 19.82 22.99 41.41
N ALA A 14 19.30 24.21 41.26
CA ALA A 14 20.07 25.46 41.17
C ALA A 14 20.82 25.61 39.83
N PHE A 15 20.18 26.37 38.93
CA PHE A 15 20.75 26.98 37.74
C PHE A 15 21.93 27.88 38.12
N GLY A 16 23.08 27.70 37.47
CA GLY A 16 24.26 28.54 37.63
C GLY A 16 24.91 28.81 36.27
N SER A 17 24.93 30.09 35.90
CA SER A 17 25.35 30.60 34.59
C SER A 17 26.88 30.68 34.46
N GLY A 18 27.39 30.34 33.26
CA GLY A 18 28.47 31.09 32.60
C GLY A 18 29.86 30.45 32.58
N ALA A 19 30.30 30.03 31.39
CA ALA A 19 31.65 30.31 30.88
C ALA A 19 31.75 29.87 29.40
N THR A 20 31.75 30.86 28.52
CA THR A 20 32.19 30.80 27.12
C THR A 20 33.63 30.30 27.01
N SER A 21 33.86 29.25 26.21
CA SER A 21 35.18 29.01 25.60
C SER A 21 35.01 28.43 24.20
N ARG A 22 35.89 28.90 23.30
CA ARG A 22 35.81 28.85 21.84
C ARG A 22 35.99 27.43 21.31
N MET A 23 35.02 26.90 20.56
CA MET A 23 35.24 25.69 19.74
C MET A 23 35.80 26.08 18.37
N GLY A 24 37.01 25.62 18.10
CA GLY A 24 37.69 25.70 16.82
C GLY A 24 36.97 24.86 15.77
N LEU A 25 36.75 25.49 14.63
CA LEU A 25 36.10 24.96 13.44
C LEU A 25 37.08 24.04 12.71
N SER A 26 36.98 22.71 12.89
CA SER A 26 37.72 21.75 12.06
C SER A 26 36.85 21.29 10.89
N SER A 27 37.37 21.53 9.69
CA SER A 27 36.80 21.23 8.39
C SER A 27 36.67 19.71 8.20
N ARG A 28 35.48 19.15 8.49
CA ARG A 28 34.97 17.87 7.94
C ARG A 28 33.55 17.47 8.38
N ALA A 29 32.84 18.30 9.13
CA ALA A 29 31.44 18.09 9.53
C ALA A 29 30.41 18.93 8.72
N GLY A 30 30.75 19.30 7.48
CA GLY A 30 30.04 20.31 6.69
C GLY A 30 29.14 19.82 5.55
N ALA A 31 28.78 18.52 5.48
CA ALA A 31 28.02 17.98 4.35
C ALA A 31 26.73 17.22 4.71
N LEU A 32 26.37 17.14 6.00
CA LEU A 32 25.20 16.36 6.46
C LEU A 32 24.14 17.19 7.20
N PHE A 33 24.21 18.52 7.11
CA PHE A 33 23.25 19.44 7.75
C PHE A 33 22.63 20.46 6.77
N LEU A 34 22.55 20.11 5.48
CA LEU A 34 21.96 20.96 4.41
C LEU A 34 20.75 20.35 3.69
N PHE A 35 20.10 19.34 4.27
CA PHE A 35 18.86 18.77 3.70
C PHE A 35 17.59 18.97 4.56
N SER A 36 17.63 19.79 5.62
CA SER A 36 16.50 19.92 6.55
C SER A 36 15.82 21.30 6.62
N ILE A 37 16.12 22.26 5.72
CA ILE A 37 15.46 23.59 5.73
C ILE A 37 14.85 23.99 4.36
N ALA A 38 14.91 23.15 3.33
CA ALA A 38 14.31 23.47 2.02
C ALA A 38 12.82 23.06 1.85
N SER A 39 12.13 22.57 2.90
CA SER A 39 10.70 22.19 2.83
C SER A 39 9.73 23.20 3.45
N ALA A 40 10.19 24.37 3.90
CA ALA A 40 9.35 25.31 4.67
C ALA A 40 8.85 26.55 3.89
N SER A 41 9.02 26.63 2.57
CA SER A 41 8.61 27.81 1.77
C SER A 41 7.67 27.52 0.60
N CYS A 42 7.11 26.31 0.46
CA CYS A 42 6.10 26.02 -0.57
C CYS A 42 4.64 26.22 -0.09
N PHE A 43 4.40 26.57 1.17
CA PHE A 43 3.05 26.82 1.70
C PHE A 43 2.86 28.29 2.07
N VAL A 44 2.76 29.14 1.06
CA VAL A 44 2.06 30.42 1.19
C VAL A 44 0.62 30.18 0.72
N PRO A 45 -0.40 30.28 1.60
CA PRO A 45 -1.78 30.24 1.16
C PRO A 45 -2.05 31.53 0.38
N SER A 46 -2.28 31.43 -0.93
CA SER A 46 -2.94 32.54 -1.62
C SER A 46 -4.38 32.58 -1.09
N HIS A 47 -4.69 33.55 -0.24
CA HIS A 47 -6.07 33.85 0.15
C HIS A 47 -6.83 34.37 -1.08
N ARG A 48 -7.36 33.45 -1.88
CA ARG A 48 -8.58 33.73 -2.65
C ARG A 48 -9.74 33.37 -1.74
N PRO A 49 -10.75 34.23 -1.56
CA PRO A 49 -11.91 33.86 -0.78
C PRO A 49 -12.57 32.65 -1.45
N MET A 50 -12.45 31.48 -0.82
CA MET A 50 -13.22 30.30 -1.20
C MET A 50 -14.68 30.61 -0.92
N ALA A 51 -15.45 30.80 -1.99
CA ALA A 51 -16.90 30.72 -1.91
C ALA A 51 -17.25 29.35 -1.31
N ARG A 52 -18.08 29.39 -0.27
CA ARG A 52 -18.63 28.24 0.45
C ARG A 52 -19.14 27.19 -0.56
N GLY A 53 -18.37 26.12 -0.72
CA GLY A 53 -18.72 25.03 -1.63
C GLY A 53 -20.02 24.38 -1.18
N ARG A 54 -21.10 24.65 -1.91
CA ARG A 54 -22.22 23.71 -2.02
C ARG A 54 -21.65 22.39 -2.52
N VAL A 55 -22.21 21.28 -2.04
CA VAL A 55 -22.12 19.96 -2.69
C VAL A 55 -22.06 20.17 -4.21
N ALA A 56 -20.96 19.76 -4.84
CA ALA A 56 -20.72 20.00 -6.26
C ALA A 56 -21.71 19.18 -7.08
N LEU A 57 -22.89 19.76 -7.27
CA LEU A 57 -23.88 19.39 -8.26
C LEU A 57 -23.19 19.48 -9.64
N ARG A 58 -23.09 18.32 -10.30
CA ARG A 58 -22.84 18.12 -11.75
C ARG A 58 -22.27 19.36 -12.46
N THR A 59 -20.94 19.52 -12.46
CA THR A 59 -20.30 20.42 -13.42
C THR A 59 -20.26 19.72 -14.77
N VAL A 60 -21.36 19.81 -15.52
CA VAL A 60 -21.34 19.49 -16.95
C VAL A 60 -20.32 20.44 -17.57
N SER A 61 -19.26 19.90 -18.17
CA SER A 61 -18.42 20.73 -19.04
C SER A 61 -19.26 21.05 -20.27
N ASP A 62 -19.44 22.33 -20.58
CA ASP A 62 -20.24 22.79 -21.74
C ASP A 62 -19.55 22.49 -23.09
N ASP A 63 -18.37 21.84 -23.05
CA ASP A 63 -17.61 21.46 -24.25
C ASP A 63 -18.23 20.21 -24.91
N PRO A 64 -18.72 20.30 -26.16
CA PRO A 64 -19.41 19.20 -26.83
C PRO A 64 -18.51 17.98 -27.07
N GLN A 65 -17.20 18.20 -27.19
CA GLN A 65 -16.21 17.12 -27.33
C GLN A 65 -16.08 16.30 -26.04
N GLN A 66 -16.06 16.96 -24.89
CA GLN A 66 -15.91 16.28 -23.59
C GLN A 66 -17.18 15.50 -23.24
N MET A 67 -18.36 16.07 -23.51
CA MET A 67 -19.63 15.35 -23.34
C MET A 67 -19.70 14.07 -24.18
N ALA A 68 -19.16 14.09 -25.41
CA ALA A 68 -19.13 12.89 -26.25
C ALA A 68 -18.23 11.79 -25.66
N ILE A 69 -17.07 12.17 -25.11
CA ILE A 69 -16.14 11.24 -24.44
C ILE A 69 -16.77 10.66 -23.18
N ASP A 70 -17.42 11.49 -22.37
CA ASP A 70 -18.10 11.08 -21.14
C ASP A 70 -19.24 10.08 -21.43
N LEU A 71 -20.06 10.35 -22.46
CA LEU A 71 -21.12 9.44 -22.89
C LEU A 71 -20.57 8.12 -23.46
N GLN A 72 -19.44 8.17 -24.17
CA GLN A 72 -18.77 6.97 -24.66
C GLN A 72 -18.26 6.11 -23.49
N ALA A 73 -17.64 6.73 -22.49
CA ALA A 73 -17.15 6.03 -21.31
C ALA A 73 -18.26 5.33 -20.52
N GLN A 74 -19.43 5.97 -20.39
CA GLN A 74 -20.62 5.36 -19.79
C GLN A 74 -21.12 4.15 -20.59
N ARG A 75 -21.21 4.26 -21.93
CA ARG A 75 -21.62 3.13 -22.78
C ARG A 75 -20.67 1.95 -22.69
N GLU A 76 -19.36 2.21 -22.70
CA GLU A 76 -18.34 1.16 -22.53
C GLU A 76 -18.46 0.46 -21.16
N LEU A 77 -18.90 1.18 -20.13
CA LEU A 77 -19.16 0.63 -18.80
C LEU A 77 -20.42 -0.24 -18.78
N GLU A 78 -21.50 0.20 -19.42
CA GLU A 78 -22.74 -0.58 -19.58
C GLU A 78 -22.50 -1.87 -20.39
N GLU A 79 -21.76 -1.78 -21.50
CA GLU A 79 -21.38 -2.95 -22.30
C GLU A 79 -20.56 -3.95 -21.49
N LEU A 80 -19.63 -3.48 -20.66
CA LEU A 80 -18.86 -4.34 -19.77
C LEU A 80 -19.75 -4.97 -18.69
N ALA A 81 -20.69 -4.22 -18.12
CA ALA A 81 -21.62 -4.72 -17.11
C ALA A 81 -22.51 -5.85 -17.68
N ASP A 82 -23.02 -5.67 -18.91
CA ASP A 82 -23.80 -6.69 -19.62
C ASP A 82 -22.98 -7.96 -19.90
N LEU A 83 -21.70 -7.81 -20.24
CA LEU A 83 -20.78 -8.95 -20.40
C LEU A 83 -20.48 -9.68 -19.09
N CYS A 84 -20.40 -8.94 -17.97
CA CYS A 84 -20.14 -9.50 -16.65
C CYS A 84 -21.35 -10.26 -16.10
N ASN A 85 -22.55 -9.68 -16.19
CA ASN A 85 -23.78 -10.35 -15.76
C ASN A 85 -25.01 -9.83 -16.53
N PRO A 86 -25.58 -10.63 -17.45
CA PRO A 86 -26.73 -10.20 -18.25
C PRO A 86 -28.04 -10.08 -17.46
N ALA A 87 -28.10 -10.62 -16.23
CA ALA A 87 -29.31 -10.57 -15.40
C ALA A 87 -29.42 -9.27 -14.58
N ILE A 88 -28.30 -8.82 -14.00
CA ILE A 88 -28.24 -7.59 -13.19
C ILE A 88 -27.95 -6.37 -14.07
N LYS A 89 -27.25 -6.55 -15.20
CA LYS A 89 -26.83 -5.48 -16.12
C LYS A 89 -26.06 -4.38 -15.38
N TYR A 90 -26.34 -3.12 -15.68
CA TYR A 90 -25.73 -1.97 -15.03
C TYR A 90 -26.20 -1.82 -13.58
N PHE A 91 -25.26 -1.86 -12.64
CA PHE A 91 -25.51 -1.71 -11.21
C PHE A 91 -24.77 -0.50 -10.65
N ASP A 92 -25.48 0.60 -10.45
CA ASP A 92 -24.98 1.80 -9.75
C ASP A 92 -26.10 2.44 -8.89
N PRO A 93 -26.30 1.94 -7.66
CA PRO A 93 -27.33 2.49 -6.77
C PRO A 93 -26.94 3.85 -6.15
N LEU A 94 -25.66 4.21 -6.18
CA LEU A 94 -25.14 5.43 -5.55
C LEU A 94 -24.85 6.56 -6.55
N GLY A 95 -24.90 6.26 -7.85
CA GLY A 95 -24.58 7.23 -8.91
C GLY A 95 -23.11 7.64 -8.91
N LEU A 96 -22.22 6.80 -8.40
CA LEU A 96 -20.80 7.15 -8.20
C LEU A 96 -20.07 7.33 -9.53
N ALA A 97 -20.52 6.65 -10.58
CA ALA A 97 -19.94 6.76 -11.91
C ALA A 97 -20.27 8.10 -12.60
N ASP A 98 -21.14 8.93 -12.03
CA ASP A 98 -21.50 10.26 -12.54
C ASP A 98 -20.87 11.40 -11.72
N TRP A 99 -20.09 11.07 -10.70
CA TRP A 99 -19.45 12.06 -9.85
C TRP A 99 -18.14 12.54 -10.47
N ASN A 100 -17.82 13.81 -10.28
CA ASN A 100 -16.54 14.37 -10.69
C ASN A 100 -15.62 14.42 -9.48
N PHE A 101 -14.72 13.44 -9.35
CA PHE A 101 -13.70 13.52 -8.31
C PHE A 101 -12.64 14.57 -8.69
N TRP A 102 -12.15 15.33 -7.71
CA TRP A 102 -11.06 16.31 -7.90
C TRP A 102 -11.27 17.36 -9.01
N GLY A 103 -12.51 17.62 -9.43
CA GLY A 103 -12.82 18.55 -10.51
C GLY A 103 -12.39 18.06 -11.90
N THR A 104 -12.18 16.75 -12.07
CA THR A 104 -11.87 16.13 -13.37
C THR A 104 -13.15 15.83 -14.16
N SER A 105 -12.99 15.40 -15.41
CA SER A 105 -14.13 14.97 -16.25
C SER A 105 -14.77 13.66 -15.76
N ASN A 106 -15.97 13.37 -16.26
CA ASN A 106 -16.68 12.15 -15.87
C ASN A 106 -15.97 10.90 -16.43
N ALA A 107 -15.50 10.95 -17.68
CA ALA A 107 -14.73 9.86 -18.29
C ALA A 107 -13.46 9.51 -17.49
N GLU A 108 -12.76 10.52 -16.99
CA GLU A 108 -11.58 10.34 -16.13
C GLU A 108 -11.93 9.65 -14.81
N THR A 109 -13.07 10.03 -14.22
CA THR A 109 -13.57 9.40 -12.99
C THR A 109 -13.95 7.95 -13.21
N ILE A 110 -14.67 7.64 -14.30
CA ILE A 110 -15.02 6.26 -14.66
C ILE A 110 -13.75 5.42 -14.88
N ALA A 111 -12.75 5.97 -15.58
CA ALA A 111 -11.48 5.29 -15.81
C ALA A 111 -10.73 5.01 -14.48
N PHE A 112 -10.74 5.97 -13.56
CA PHE A 112 -10.16 5.82 -12.22
C PHE A 112 -10.88 4.71 -11.42
N LEU A 113 -12.22 4.74 -11.36
CA LEU A 113 -13.01 3.73 -10.64
C LEU A 113 -12.80 2.32 -11.20
N ARG A 114 -12.80 2.16 -12.53
CA ARG A 114 -12.50 0.88 -13.19
C ARG A 114 -11.09 0.39 -12.87
N HIS A 115 -10.11 1.29 -12.87
CA HIS A 115 -8.74 0.94 -12.52
C HIS A 115 -8.63 0.50 -11.05
N ALA A 116 -9.27 1.23 -10.15
CA ALA A 116 -9.32 0.90 -8.73
C ALA A 116 -9.95 -0.48 -8.50
N GLU A 117 -11.10 -0.76 -9.11
CA GLU A 117 -11.77 -2.06 -9.02
C GLU A 117 -10.84 -3.21 -9.44
N MET A 118 -10.14 -3.07 -10.55
CA MET A 118 -9.21 -4.10 -11.02
C MET A 118 -8.01 -4.29 -10.09
N LYS A 119 -7.42 -3.22 -9.54
CA LYS A 119 -6.32 -3.36 -8.56
C LYS A 119 -6.80 -4.10 -7.31
N HIS A 120 -7.93 -3.71 -6.75
CA HIS A 120 -8.50 -4.38 -5.58
C HIS A 120 -8.84 -5.84 -5.87
N GLY A 121 -9.45 -6.12 -7.03
CA GLY A 121 -9.75 -7.49 -7.45
C GLY A 121 -8.51 -8.36 -7.62
N ARG A 122 -7.43 -7.84 -8.22
CA ARG A 122 -6.16 -8.57 -8.40
C ARG A 122 -5.48 -8.89 -7.07
N ILE A 123 -5.39 -7.90 -6.19
CA ILE A 123 -4.80 -8.10 -4.85
C ILE A 123 -5.67 -9.07 -4.04
N ALA A 124 -7.00 -8.99 -4.14
CA ALA A 124 -7.90 -9.91 -3.46
C ALA A 124 -7.80 -11.35 -3.99
N MET A 125 -7.65 -11.55 -5.30
CA MET A 125 -7.43 -12.89 -5.87
C MET A 125 -6.12 -13.51 -5.37
N LEU A 126 -5.03 -12.73 -5.33
CA LEU A 126 -3.75 -13.18 -4.78
C LEU A 126 -3.84 -13.43 -3.27
N GLY A 127 -4.51 -12.54 -2.53
CA GLY A 127 -4.71 -12.65 -1.10
C GLY A 127 -5.55 -13.87 -0.71
N PHE A 128 -6.62 -14.16 -1.44
CA PHE A 128 -7.45 -15.35 -1.22
C PHE A 128 -6.66 -16.63 -1.43
N LEU A 129 -5.92 -16.75 -2.55
CA LEU A 129 -5.08 -17.91 -2.81
C LEU A 129 -3.96 -18.04 -1.77
N GLY A 130 -3.31 -16.93 -1.41
CA GLY A 130 -2.27 -16.88 -0.40
C GLY A 130 -2.78 -17.35 0.97
N TYR A 131 -3.95 -16.89 1.39
CA TYR A 131 -4.59 -17.30 2.63
C TYR A 131 -4.86 -18.81 2.65
N VAL A 132 -5.42 -19.36 1.55
CA VAL A 132 -5.68 -20.81 1.44
C VAL A 132 -4.38 -21.62 1.45
N CYS A 133 -3.34 -21.19 0.74
CA CYS A 133 -2.05 -21.90 0.75
C CYS A 133 -1.41 -21.91 2.14
N GLN A 134 -1.38 -20.76 2.82
CA GLN A 134 -0.79 -20.62 4.16
C GLN A 134 -1.60 -21.38 5.21
N ALA A 135 -2.94 -21.33 5.16
CA ALA A 135 -3.81 -22.06 6.08
C ALA A 135 -3.70 -23.59 5.92
N ASN A 136 -3.37 -24.08 4.71
CA ASN A 136 -3.10 -25.51 4.48
C ASN A 136 -1.67 -25.92 4.83
N GLY A 137 -0.85 -25.01 5.35
CA GLY A 137 0.55 -25.25 5.69
C GLY A 137 1.47 -25.44 4.48
N ILE A 138 1.05 -25.02 3.28
CA ILE A 138 1.90 -25.03 2.09
C ILE A 138 2.87 -23.85 2.20
N HIS A 139 4.10 -24.17 2.58
CA HIS A 139 5.19 -23.23 2.76
C HIS A 139 6.37 -23.64 1.88
N PHE A 140 7.31 -22.71 1.68
CA PHE A 140 8.51 -23.03 0.93
C PHE A 140 9.37 -24.02 1.72
N PRO A 141 9.92 -25.08 1.09
CA PRO A 141 10.66 -26.12 1.81
C PRO A 141 11.99 -25.64 2.43
N TRP A 142 12.47 -24.45 2.06
CA TRP A 142 13.64 -23.79 2.65
C TRP A 142 13.28 -22.70 3.68
N ALA A 143 11.99 -22.42 3.86
CA ALA A 143 11.50 -21.45 4.83
C ALA A 143 11.42 -22.10 6.21
N THR A 144 12.58 -22.17 6.87
CA THR A 144 12.71 -22.63 8.26
C THR A 144 12.79 -21.44 9.21
N GLU A 145 12.41 -21.64 10.48
CA GLU A 145 12.55 -20.64 11.56
C GLU A 145 13.98 -20.08 11.67
N ALA A 146 14.99 -20.90 11.34
CA ALA A 146 16.40 -20.50 11.28
C ALA A 146 16.70 -19.39 10.25
N ASN A 147 15.83 -19.20 9.26
CA ASN A 147 15.93 -18.17 8.21
C ASN A 147 14.93 -17.02 8.43
N SER A 148 14.42 -16.84 9.65
CA SER A 148 13.47 -15.77 10.02
C SER A 148 12.08 -15.88 9.36
N PHE A 149 11.65 -17.08 8.97
CA PHE A 149 10.29 -17.34 8.49
C PHE A 149 9.35 -17.72 9.64
N PRO A 150 8.06 -17.34 9.57
CA PRO A 150 7.10 -17.65 10.62
C PRO A 150 6.78 -19.15 10.68
N PRO A 151 6.43 -19.68 11.87
CA PRO A 151 6.02 -21.07 12.01
C PRO A 151 4.69 -21.33 11.31
N VAL A 152 4.58 -22.52 10.71
CA VAL A 152 3.47 -22.92 9.82
C VAL A 152 2.15 -23.12 10.56
N GLU A 153 2.22 -23.38 11.86
CA GLU A 153 1.06 -23.66 12.73
C GLU A 153 0.23 -22.41 13.07
N LEU A 154 0.78 -21.22 12.82
CA LEU A 154 0.09 -19.95 13.09
C LEU A 154 -0.94 -19.65 12.01
N SER A 155 -1.97 -18.87 12.38
CA SER A 155 -2.93 -18.37 11.40
C SER A 155 -2.24 -17.46 10.38
N PRO A 156 -2.71 -17.39 9.12
CA PRO A 156 -2.09 -16.52 8.10
C PRO A 156 -1.91 -15.05 8.55
N PRO A 157 -2.86 -14.43 9.29
CA PRO A 157 -2.66 -13.10 9.86
C PRO A 157 -1.53 -13.03 10.90
N GLU A 158 -1.41 -14.04 11.78
CA GLU A 158 -0.33 -14.08 12.79
C GLU A 158 1.04 -14.34 12.15
N GLN A 159 1.09 -15.12 11.07
CA GLN A 159 2.31 -15.31 10.28
C GLN A 159 2.83 -13.98 9.73
N TRP A 160 1.93 -13.06 9.35
CA TRP A 160 2.32 -11.71 8.97
C TRP A 160 2.86 -10.91 10.14
N ASP A 161 2.25 -10.99 11.33
CA ASP A 161 2.69 -10.24 12.50
C ASP A 161 4.12 -10.61 12.93
N VAL A 162 4.44 -11.90 12.97
CA VAL A 162 5.76 -12.42 13.39
C VAL A 162 6.88 -12.12 12.39
N LEU A 163 6.56 -11.75 11.16
CA LEU A 163 7.57 -11.50 10.13
C LEU A 163 8.48 -10.31 10.47
N ASP A 164 9.79 -10.45 10.17
CA ASP A 164 10.80 -9.40 10.40
C ASP A 164 10.36 -8.06 9.79
N PRO A 165 10.34 -6.95 10.57
CA PRO A 165 10.04 -5.61 10.06
C PRO A 165 10.83 -5.20 8.82
N VAL A 166 12.07 -5.67 8.65
CA VAL A 166 12.87 -5.38 7.44
C VAL A 166 12.27 -6.03 6.21
N ALA A 167 11.83 -7.29 6.31
CA ALA A 167 11.21 -8.02 5.22
C ALA A 167 9.88 -7.36 4.80
N LYS A 168 9.08 -6.91 5.78
CA LYS A 168 7.85 -6.13 5.52
C LYS A 168 8.17 -4.83 4.77
N PHE A 169 9.18 -4.08 5.20
CA PHE A 169 9.59 -2.85 4.53
C PHE A 169 10.08 -3.09 3.10
N GLN A 170 10.91 -4.12 2.89
CA GLN A 170 11.38 -4.50 1.55
C GLN A 170 10.20 -4.85 0.62
N LEU A 171 9.20 -5.56 1.13
CA LEU A 171 8.00 -5.89 0.36
C LEU A 171 7.20 -4.63 -0.01
N PHE A 172 6.91 -3.74 0.95
CA PHE A 172 6.19 -2.49 0.67
C PHE A 172 6.97 -1.57 -0.27
N PHE A 173 8.29 -1.51 -0.12
CA PHE A 173 9.15 -0.74 -1.02
C PHE A 173 9.11 -1.30 -2.44
N PHE A 174 9.19 -2.62 -2.60
CA PHE A 174 9.09 -3.27 -3.90
C PHE A 174 7.73 -3.04 -4.57
N ILE A 175 6.62 -3.21 -3.83
CA ILE A 175 5.27 -2.91 -4.32
C ILE A 175 5.15 -1.44 -4.70
N GLY A 176 5.67 -0.53 -3.87
CA GLY A 176 5.68 0.90 -4.13
C GLY A 176 6.40 1.26 -5.43
N LEU A 177 7.56 0.65 -5.71
CA LEU A 177 8.27 0.85 -6.98
C LEU A 177 7.46 0.36 -8.19
N LEU A 178 6.77 -0.77 -8.08
CA LEU A 178 5.91 -1.29 -9.16
C LEU A 178 4.71 -0.37 -9.43
N GLU A 179 4.08 0.18 -8.38
CA GLU A 179 2.98 1.13 -8.53
C GLU A 179 3.47 2.44 -9.17
N ILE A 180 4.60 2.99 -8.72
CA ILE A 180 5.22 4.18 -9.33
C ILE A 180 5.56 3.92 -10.81
N TRP A 181 6.08 2.74 -11.13
CA TRP A 181 6.36 2.36 -12.52
C TRP A 181 5.09 2.38 -13.38
N SER A 182 3.98 1.85 -12.85
CA SER A 182 2.70 1.79 -13.55
C SER A 182 2.12 3.16 -13.91
N GLU A 183 2.41 4.19 -13.10
CA GLU A 183 1.97 5.57 -13.35
C GLU A 183 2.97 6.37 -14.19
N TYR A 184 4.26 6.09 -14.05
CA TYR A 184 5.31 6.81 -14.76
C TYR A 184 5.42 6.40 -16.24
N LYS A 185 5.19 5.13 -16.56
CA LYS A 185 5.38 4.60 -17.91
C LYS A 185 4.06 4.44 -18.67
N GLY A 186 3.99 5.09 -19.83
CA GLY A 186 2.87 4.94 -20.78
C GLY A 186 1.81 6.04 -20.66
N VAL A 187 0.66 5.80 -21.29
CA VAL A 187 -0.49 6.72 -21.25
C VAL A 187 -1.30 6.43 -19.99
N HIS A 188 -1.48 7.44 -19.15
CA HIS A 188 -2.26 7.33 -17.92
C HIS A 188 -3.69 6.86 -18.23
N TYR A 189 -4.26 5.98 -17.39
CA TYR A 189 -5.59 5.41 -17.61
C TYR A 189 -6.71 6.46 -17.64
N MET A 190 -6.55 7.58 -16.93
CA MET A 190 -7.47 8.72 -17.01
C MET A 190 -7.38 9.49 -18.35
N ARG A 191 -6.26 9.40 -19.07
CA ARG A 191 -6.01 10.15 -20.32
C ARG A 191 -6.08 9.27 -21.57
N GLY A 192 -7.00 8.31 -21.58
CA GLY A 192 -7.21 7.39 -22.71
C GLY A 192 -6.33 6.12 -22.68
N GLY A 193 -5.58 5.89 -21.60
CA GLY A 193 -4.96 4.60 -21.32
C GLY A 193 -6.01 3.53 -20.99
N LYS A 194 -5.69 2.25 -21.22
CA LYS A 194 -6.58 1.15 -20.82
C LYS A 194 -6.51 0.96 -19.31
N PRO A 195 -7.64 1.00 -18.57
CA PRO A 195 -7.62 0.73 -17.15
C PRO A 195 -7.01 -0.65 -16.86
N GLY A 196 -6.14 -0.75 -15.86
CA GLY A 196 -5.54 -2.01 -15.41
C GLY A 196 -4.44 -2.59 -16.31
N TYR A 197 -3.98 -1.84 -17.31
CA TYR A 197 -2.83 -2.22 -18.13
C TYR A 197 -1.52 -1.91 -17.39
N PHE A 198 -0.61 -2.88 -17.28
CA PHE A 198 0.72 -2.67 -16.72
C PHE A 198 1.73 -2.46 -17.86
N PRO A 199 2.49 -1.35 -17.88
CA PRO A 199 3.46 -1.10 -18.94
C PRO A 199 4.62 -2.10 -18.87
N PRO A 200 5.07 -2.67 -20.01
CA PRO A 200 6.18 -3.61 -20.03
C PRO A 200 7.48 -2.96 -19.55
N PHE A 201 8.46 -3.76 -19.11
CA PHE A 201 9.76 -3.27 -18.67
C PHE A 201 10.69 -3.00 -19.87
N VAL A 202 10.19 -2.25 -20.84
CA VAL A 202 10.86 -1.90 -22.08
C VAL A 202 10.91 -0.39 -22.20
N ASN A 203 12.09 0.15 -22.49
CA ASN A 203 12.27 1.58 -22.74
C ASN A 203 11.73 1.96 -24.12
N ASP A 204 11.52 3.25 -24.35
CA ASP A 204 11.04 3.78 -25.65
C ASP A 204 11.96 3.41 -26.84
N ASN A 205 13.22 3.08 -26.54
CA ASN A 205 14.22 2.62 -27.51
C ASN A 205 14.17 1.12 -27.81
N GLY A 206 13.20 0.38 -27.26
CA GLY A 206 13.06 -1.08 -27.43
C GLY A 206 14.04 -1.92 -26.61
N SER A 207 14.93 -1.30 -25.84
CA SER A 207 15.82 -1.99 -24.90
C SER A 207 15.11 -2.27 -23.57
N ARG A 208 15.27 -3.48 -23.02
CA ARG A 208 14.75 -3.80 -21.68
C ARG A 208 15.47 -2.95 -20.63
N VAL A 209 14.74 -2.63 -19.57
CA VAL A 209 15.32 -1.93 -18.41
C VAL A 209 16.44 -2.80 -17.82
N PHE A 210 17.58 -2.18 -17.52
CA PHE A 210 18.77 -2.88 -17.01
C PHE A 210 18.42 -3.69 -15.74
N GLY A 211 18.61 -5.00 -15.80
CA GLY A 211 18.39 -5.93 -14.68
C GLY A 211 17.03 -6.64 -14.63
N LEU A 212 16.08 -6.33 -15.53
CA LEU A 212 14.76 -6.99 -15.59
C LEU A 212 14.59 -7.81 -16.88
N PRO A 213 14.87 -9.13 -16.86
CA PRO A 213 14.82 -9.97 -18.06
C PRO A 213 13.41 -10.40 -18.46
N ILE A 214 12.42 -10.26 -17.57
CA ILE A 214 11.03 -10.70 -17.76
C ILE A 214 10.06 -9.58 -17.40
N ASP A 215 8.92 -9.52 -18.09
CA ASP A 215 7.83 -8.60 -17.76
C ASP A 215 7.04 -9.12 -16.56
N LEU A 216 6.43 -8.19 -15.81
CA LEU A 216 5.65 -8.53 -14.61
C LEU A 216 4.45 -9.43 -14.93
N TRP A 217 3.80 -9.16 -16.05
CA TRP A 217 2.64 -9.89 -16.54
C TRP A 217 2.86 -10.33 -17.97
N ASP A 218 2.44 -11.55 -18.28
CA ASP A 218 2.61 -12.21 -19.58
C ASP A 218 4.08 -12.35 -20.06
N PRO A 219 4.96 -13.03 -19.30
CA PRO A 219 6.36 -13.21 -19.68
C PRO A 219 6.56 -14.02 -20.98
N LEU A 220 5.52 -14.70 -21.46
CA LEU A 220 5.54 -15.53 -22.67
C LEU A 220 4.79 -14.89 -23.86
N GLY A 221 4.20 -13.69 -23.71
CA GLY A 221 3.46 -13.01 -24.78
C GLY A 221 2.19 -13.74 -25.25
N LEU A 222 1.63 -14.63 -24.43
CA LEU A 222 0.47 -15.44 -24.79
C LEU A 222 -0.82 -14.61 -24.85
N VAL A 223 -0.87 -13.49 -24.12
CA VAL A 223 -2.02 -12.59 -24.07
C VAL A 223 -2.08 -11.67 -25.27
N ASP A 224 -0.91 -11.20 -25.71
CA ASP A 224 -0.80 -10.35 -26.90
C ASP A 224 -1.21 -11.11 -28.17
N ALA A 225 -0.92 -12.41 -28.24
CA ALA A 225 -1.33 -13.28 -29.35
C ALA A 225 -2.85 -13.55 -29.44
N MET A 226 -3.65 -13.23 -28.41
CA MET A 226 -5.08 -13.55 -28.40
C MET A 226 -5.95 -12.57 -29.21
N PRO A 227 -7.06 -13.02 -29.80
CA PRO A 227 -7.98 -12.12 -30.51
C PRO A 227 -8.70 -11.16 -29.54
N PRO A 228 -9.03 -9.93 -29.97
CA PRO A 228 -9.56 -8.87 -29.09
C PRO A 228 -10.87 -9.23 -28.40
N ALA A 229 -11.77 -9.95 -29.08
CA ALA A 229 -13.03 -10.41 -28.49
C ALA A 229 -12.83 -11.41 -27.35
N LEU A 230 -11.81 -12.26 -27.45
CA LEU A 230 -11.47 -13.23 -26.40
C LEU A 230 -10.80 -12.54 -25.21
N ARG A 231 -9.99 -11.50 -25.45
CA ARG A 231 -9.43 -10.66 -24.38
C ARG A 231 -10.53 -9.95 -23.58
N ALA A 232 -11.51 -9.35 -24.24
CA ALA A 232 -12.65 -8.70 -23.57
C ALA A 232 -13.44 -9.69 -22.69
N ARG A 233 -13.70 -10.91 -23.17
CA ARG A 233 -14.33 -11.96 -22.37
C ARG A 233 -13.48 -12.40 -21.16
N LYS A 234 -12.16 -12.50 -21.32
CA LYS A 234 -11.25 -12.83 -20.20
C LYS A 234 -11.21 -11.70 -19.17
N LEU A 235 -11.25 -10.45 -19.61
CA LEU A 235 -11.33 -9.29 -18.72
C LEU A 235 -12.62 -9.31 -17.89
N ALA A 236 -13.77 -9.60 -18.50
CA ALA A 236 -15.03 -9.73 -17.76
C ALA A 236 -14.97 -10.84 -16.70
N LYS A 237 -14.28 -11.95 -17.00
CA LYS A 237 -14.02 -13.03 -16.03
C LYS A 237 -13.09 -12.58 -14.90
N GLU A 238 -12.05 -11.82 -15.21
CA GLU A 238 -11.13 -11.26 -14.21
C GLU A 238 -11.88 -10.36 -13.23
N VAL A 239 -12.75 -9.47 -13.72
CA VAL A 239 -13.58 -8.59 -12.88
C VAL A 239 -14.51 -9.40 -11.97
N ASN A 240 -15.23 -10.38 -12.51
CA ASN A 240 -16.14 -11.20 -11.71
C ASN A 240 -15.41 -12.06 -10.66
N ASN A 241 -14.27 -12.65 -11.03
CA ASN A 241 -13.43 -13.40 -10.08
C ASN A 241 -12.83 -12.47 -9.03
N GLY A 242 -12.42 -11.26 -9.41
CA GLY A 242 -11.95 -10.23 -8.49
C GLY A 242 -13.02 -9.82 -7.48
N ARG A 243 -14.26 -9.56 -7.93
CA ARG A 243 -15.41 -9.27 -7.06
C ARG A 243 -15.69 -10.39 -6.08
N LEU A 244 -15.68 -11.63 -6.55
CA LEU A 244 -15.86 -12.81 -5.69
C LEU A 244 -14.72 -12.94 -4.68
N ALA A 245 -13.46 -12.76 -5.11
CA ALA A 245 -12.31 -12.85 -4.23
C ALA A 245 -12.28 -11.75 -3.16
N MET A 246 -12.71 -10.52 -3.49
CA MET A 246 -12.86 -9.45 -2.52
C MET A 246 -13.82 -9.86 -1.38
N LEU A 247 -15.01 -10.35 -1.73
CA LEU A 247 -15.98 -10.82 -0.74
C LEU A 247 -15.48 -12.05 0.03
N GLY A 248 -14.81 -12.99 -0.65
CA GLY A 248 -14.26 -14.19 -0.03
C GLY A 248 -13.18 -13.89 1.01
N LEU A 249 -12.23 -13.00 0.67
CA LEU A 249 -11.15 -12.60 1.57
C LEU A 249 -11.69 -11.83 2.79
N PHE A 250 -12.64 -10.91 2.58
CA PHE A 250 -13.32 -10.25 3.70
C PHE A 250 -14.08 -11.24 4.58
N GLY A 251 -14.70 -12.27 3.98
CA GLY A 251 -15.33 -13.36 4.74
C GLY A 251 -14.36 -14.08 5.67
N PHE A 252 -13.13 -14.37 5.22
CA PHE A 252 -12.10 -14.97 6.07
C PHE A 252 -11.66 -14.04 7.20
N PHE A 253 -11.53 -12.74 6.93
CA PHE A 253 -11.13 -11.75 7.94
C PHE A 253 -12.19 -11.50 8.99
N VAL A 254 -13.47 -11.48 8.60
CA VAL A 254 -14.57 -11.33 9.56
C VAL A 254 -14.70 -12.59 10.42
N GLU A 255 -14.54 -13.78 9.84
CA GLU A 255 -14.59 -15.03 10.61
C GLU A 255 -13.42 -15.16 11.59
N SER A 256 -12.21 -14.75 11.20
CA SER A 256 -11.05 -14.77 12.11
C SER A 256 -11.22 -13.80 13.29
N LYS A 257 -11.96 -12.70 13.10
CA LYS A 257 -12.24 -11.70 14.14
C LYS A 257 -13.47 -12.02 15.00
N ILE A 258 -14.51 -12.55 14.38
CA ILE A 258 -15.80 -12.85 15.00
C ILE A 258 -16.13 -14.30 14.64
N PRO A 259 -15.76 -15.27 15.51
CA PRO A 259 -16.05 -16.68 15.26
C PRO A 259 -17.55 -16.91 15.09
N GLY A 260 -17.97 -17.61 14.02
CA GLY A 260 -19.38 -17.88 13.73
C GLY A 260 -20.08 -16.85 12.85
N SER A 261 -19.36 -15.87 12.31
CA SER A 261 -19.90 -14.84 11.40
C SER A 261 -20.28 -15.38 10.01
N VAL A 262 -19.55 -16.39 9.52
CA VAL A 262 -19.76 -17.02 8.21
C VAL A 262 -20.08 -18.50 8.42
N PRO A 263 -21.37 -18.90 8.34
CA PRO A 263 -21.82 -20.26 8.69
C PRO A 263 -21.10 -21.38 7.95
N ALA A 264 -20.70 -21.14 6.70
CA ALA A 264 -19.94 -22.13 5.92
C ALA A 264 -18.55 -22.39 6.53
N LEU A 265 -17.84 -21.35 6.96
CA LEU A 265 -16.48 -21.47 7.46
C LEU A 265 -16.42 -22.10 8.85
N THR A 266 -17.41 -21.81 9.69
CA THR A 266 -17.57 -22.45 10.99
C THR A 266 -17.78 -23.96 10.84
N TRP A 267 -18.44 -24.42 9.76
CA TRP A 267 -18.63 -25.84 9.47
C TRP A 267 -17.34 -26.52 8.98
N PHE A 268 -16.49 -25.81 8.23
CA PHE A 268 -15.19 -26.32 7.77
C PHE A 268 -14.08 -26.26 8.84
N GLY A 269 -14.33 -25.61 9.98
CA GLY A 269 -13.62 -25.84 11.25
C GLY A 269 -12.14 -25.46 11.33
N ASN A 270 -11.60 -24.68 10.39
CA ASN A 270 -10.14 -24.53 10.22
C ASN A 270 -9.59 -23.10 10.28
N ILE A 271 -10.37 -22.10 10.72
CA ILE A 271 -9.84 -20.73 10.90
C ILE A 271 -9.59 -20.48 12.38
N GLN A 272 -8.32 -20.33 12.75
CA GLN A 272 -7.93 -19.93 14.10
C GLN A 272 -8.37 -18.48 14.37
N PRO A 273 -8.88 -18.17 15.57
CA PRO A 273 -9.26 -16.82 15.95
C PRO A 273 -8.01 -15.92 15.98
N TYR A 274 -8.14 -14.69 15.48
CA TYR A 274 -7.05 -13.72 15.42
C TYR A 274 -7.41 -12.45 16.22
N GLU A 275 -6.62 -12.16 17.24
CA GLU A 275 -6.86 -11.01 18.13
C GLU A 275 -6.18 -9.70 17.67
N GLY A 276 -5.15 -9.77 16.81
CA GLY A 276 -4.38 -8.59 16.34
C GLY A 276 -5.09 -7.71 15.30
N GLU A 277 -4.52 -6.55 14.94
CA GLU A 277 -5.18 -5.65 13.98
C GLU A 277 -4.78 -5.94 12.54
N LEU A 278 -5.72 -6.48 11.74
CA LEU A 278 -5.50 -6.83 10.33
C LEU A 278 -5.04 -5.66 9.44
N MET A 279 -5.34 -4.43 9.84
CA MET A 279 -5.06 -3.22 9.04
C MET A 279 -3.73 -2.58 9.42
N LEU A 280 -3.02 -3.08 10.43
CA LEU A 280 -1.72 -2.56 10.81
C LEU A 280 -0.61 -3.22 9.97
N PRO A 281 0.18 -2.45 9.21
CA PRO A 281 1.32 -3.00 8.48
C PRO A 281 2.47 -3.39 9.42
N PHE A 282 2.62 -2.68 10.55
CA PHE A 282 3.62 -2.92 11.57
C PHE A 282 2.98 -2.83 12.96
N GLY A 283 3.31 -3.76 13.86
CA GLY A 283 3.02 -3.60 15.28
C GLY A 283 3.74 -2.35 15.80
N TYR A 284 3.02 -1.45 16.47
CA TYR A 284 3.55 -0.16 16.93
C TYR A 284 4.81 -0.32 17.79
N TRP A 285 4.80 -1.30 18.70
CA TRP A 285 5.93 -1.58 19.58
C TRP A 285 7.05 -2.33 18.87
N ASP A 286 6.76 -3.25 17.96
CA ASP A 286 7.77 -4.04 17.27
C ASP A 286 8.64 -3.18 16.34
N PHE A 287 8.02 -2.24 15.64
CA PHE A 287 8.75 -1.30 14.78
C PHE A 287 9.67 -0.40 15.59
N ILE A 288 9.17 0.17 16.69
CA ILE A 288 9.93 1.07 17.55
C ILE A 288 11.09 0.32 18.23
N LEU A 289 10.81 -0.83 18.83
CA LEU A 289 11.81 -1.67 19.49
C LEU A 289 12.91 -2.11 18.53
N TYR A 290 12.55 -2.48 17.31
CA TYR A 290 13.51 -2.84 16.27
C TYR A 290 14.54 -1.72 16.00
N PHE A 291 14.10 -0.45 15.89
CA PHE A 291 15.03 0.67 15.71
C PHE A 291 15.85 0.98 16.98
N PHE A 292 15.26 0.85 18.17
CA PHE A 292 15.99 1.05 19.42
C PHE A 292 17.06 -0.02 19.66
N GLU A 293 16.75 -1.29 19.43
CA GLU A 293 17.71 -2.40 19.54
C GLU A 293 18.85 -2.26 18.53
N ARG A 294 18.53 -1.90 17.27
CA ARG A 294 19.54 -1.70 16.22
C ARG A 294 20.38 -0.44 16.44
N ALA A 295 19.80 0.64 16.96
CA ALA A 295 20.54 1.85 17.35
C ALA A 295 21.48 1.57 18.53
N ASN A 296 21.02 0.82 19.53
CA ASN A 296 21.86 0.40 20.66
C ASN A 296 22.99 -0.52 20.19
N TRP A 297 22.73 -1.45 19.27
CA TRP A 297 23.79 -2.28 18.66
C TRP A 297 24.82 -1.46 17.88
N ILE A 298 24.41 -0.46 17.10
CA ILE A 298 25.34 0.45 16.39
C ILE A 298 26.19 1.25 17.39
N SER A 299 25.58 1.74 18.47
CA SER A 299 26.30 2.48 19.52
C SER A 299 27.30 1.61 20.30
N ALA A 300 26.99 0.32 20.47
CA ALA A 300 27.85 -0.65 21.15
C ALA A 300 28.95 -1.22 20.24
N SER A 301 28.75 -1.22 18.92
CA SER A 301 29.68 -1.77 17.92
C SER A 301 30.55 -0.73 17.23
N SER A 302 30.28 0.57 17.40
CA SER A 302 31.25 1.61 17.01
C SER A 302 32.51 1.44 17.84
N PRO A 303 33.67 1.10 17.24
CA PRO A 303 34.93 1.18 17.95
C PRO A 303 35.09 2.65 18.35
N SER A 304 35.28 2.92 19.64
CA SER A 304 35.82 4.20 20.05
C SER A 304 37.15 4.36 19.30
N LEU A 305 37.16 5.19 18.26
CA LEU A 305 38.38 5.65 17.61
C LEU A 305 39.14 6.44 18.67
N ASP A 306 40.03 5.75 19.38
CA ASP A 306 40.92 6.33 20.36
C ASP A 306 41.95 7.18 19.60
N LEU A 307 41.60 8.44 19.38
CA LEU A 307 42.47 9.43 18.75
C LEU A 307 43.58 9.94 19.70
N SER A 308 43.82 9.26 20.83
CA SER A 308 44.92 9.60 21.75
C SER A 308 46.29 9.04 21.34
N SER A 309 46.36 8.25 20.27
CA SER A 309 47.62 7.62 19.80
C SER A 309 48.17 8.16 18.48
N TRP A 310 47.94 9.42 18.13
CA TRP A 310 48.61 10.12 17.01
C TRP A 310 49.25 11.43 17.48
#